data_AF-A0A1B0FPI5-F1
#
_entry.id   AF-A0A1B0FPI5-F1
#
_cell.length_a   1.000
_cell.length_b   1.000
_cell.length_c   1.000
_cell.angle_alpha   90.00
_cell.angle_beta   90.00
_cell.angle_gamma   90.00
#
_symmetry.space_group_name_H-M   'P 1'
#
loop_
_entity.id
_entity.type
_entity.pdbx_description
1 polymer ?
#
loop_
_entity_poly.entity_id
_entity_poly.type
_entity_poly.pdbx_seq_one_letter_code
_entity_poly.pdbx_strand_id
1 'polypeptide(L)'
;MVLKKCSSINSAFDELRVHVPTFPYEKRLSKIDTLRLAIAYISLLREVLQTDYDPLTYVEKCLRGEIKAERANWNTSDLTARLSWINWENLGVHPGRRTLLTSLALSSEPICGAHCGGP
;
A
#
# COMPACT_ATOMS: atom_id res chain seq x y z
N MET A 1 16.76 -37.09 15.85
CA MET A 1 15.71 -36.28 15.17
C MET A 1 14.75 -35.74 16.22
N VAL A 2 14.78 -34.44 16.53
CA VAL A 2 13.67 -33.76 17.23
C VAL A 2 13.47 -32.39 16.58
N LEU A 3 12.31 -32.23 15.96
CA LEU A 3 11.87 -31.05 15.22
C LEU A 3 11.66 -29.85 16.17
N LYS A 4 12.64 -28.94 16.27
CA LYS A 4 12.40 -27.56 16.71
C LYS A 4 11.77 -26.78 15.54
N LYS A 5 10.46 -26.88 15.33
CA LYS A 5 9.82 -26.23 14.16
C LYS A 5 8.47 -25.54 14.40
N CYS A 6 7.97 -25.45 15.64
CA CYS A 6 6.67 -24.78 15.91
C CYS A 6 6.73 -23.43 16.66
N SER A 7 7.86 -23.06 17.27
CA SER A 7 8.05 -21.69 17.78
C SER A 7 8.61 -20.74 16.71
N SER A 8 9.32 -21.27 15.71
CA SER A 8 9.98 -20.48 14.66
C SER A 8 9.00 -19.88 13.64
N ILE A 9 7.95 -20.61 13.22
CA ILE A 9 7.06 -20.11 12.15
C ILE A 9 6.14 -18.99 12.61
N ASN A 10 5.58 -19.08 13.82
CA ASN A 10 4.72 -18.01 14.35
C ASN A 10 5.56 -16.75 14.62
N SER A 11 6.77 -16.91 15.18
CA SER A 11 7.71 -15.81 15.33
C SER A 11 8.13 -15.18 14.00
N ALA A 12 8.41 -15.97 12.97
CA ALA A 12 8.70 -15.45 11.62
C ALA A 12 7.50 -14.71 11.02
N PHE A 13 6.27 -15.17 11.30
CA PHE A 13 5.06 -14.46 10.91
C PHE A 13 4.88 -13.15 11.67
N ASP A 14 5.31 -13.06 12.93
CA ASP A 14 5.25 -11.83 13.71
C ASP A 14 6.33 -10.84 13.26
N GLU A 15 7.53 -11.33 12.90
CA GLU A 15 8.57 -10.54 12.25
C GLU A 15 8.10 -9.98 10.90
N LEU A 16 7.49 -10.82 10.06
CA LEU A 16 6.92 -10.39 8.78
C LEU A 16 5.86 -9.29 8.96
N ARG A 17 5.05 -9.36 10.02
CA ARG A 17 4.01 -8.35 10.29
C ARG A 17 4.57 -6.97 10.58
N VAL A 18 5.80 -6.87 11.10
CA VAL A 18 6.47 -5.58 11.36
C VAL A 18 6.87 -4.89 10.05
N HIS A 19 7.03 -5.65 8.96
CA HIS A 19 7.48 -5.15 7.67
C HIS A 19 6.36 -4.86 6.66
N VAL A 20 5.17 -5.42 6.86
CA VAL A 20 4.00 -5.12 6.01
C VAL A 20 3.30 -3.86 6.54
N PRO A 21 2.69 -3.04 5.66
CA PRO A 21 1.95 -1.88 6.12
C PRO A 21 0.71 -2.31 6.90
N THR A 22 0.56 -1.85 8.14
CA THR A 22 -0.60 -2.15 9.00
C THR A 22 -1.21 -0.87 9.54
N PHE A 23 -2.51 -0.89 9.88
CA PHE A 23 -3.11 0.26 10.58
C PHE A 23 -2.54 0.41 12.00
N PRO A 24 -2.46 1.63 12.55
CA PRO A 24 -1.92 1.87 13.90
C PRO A 24 -2.62 1.08 15.01
N TYR A 25 -3.88 0.72 14.80
CA TYR A 25 -4.70 -0.04 15.73
C TYR A 25 -5.26 -1.33 15.09
N GLU A 26 -4.60 -1.85 14.05
CA GLU A 26 -5.07 -3.05 13.36
C GLU A 26 -5.02 -4.26 14.29
N LYS A 27 -6.08 -5.09 14.26
CA LYS A 27 -6.02 -6.42 14.86
C LYS A 27 -4.98 -7.25 14.12
N ARG A 28 -4.34 -8.19 14.81
CA ARG A 28 -3.34 -9.09 14.21
C ARG A 28 -3.91 -9.75 12.94
N LEU A 29 -3.28 -9.44 11.79
CA LEU A 29 -3.67 -10.01 10.49
C LEU A 29 -3.56 -11.54 10.49
N SER A 30 -4.51 -12.20 9.81
CA SER A 30 -4.47 -13.65 9.62
C SER A 30 -3.20 -14.04 8.85
N LYS A 31 -2.78 -15.32 8.94
CA LYS A 31 -1.61 -15.80 8.19
C LYS A 31 -1.77 -15.60 6.68
N ILE A 32 -2.98 -15.82 6.15
CA ILE A 32 -3.28 -15.66 4.73
C ILE A 32 -3.21 -14.17 4.35
N ASP A 33 -3.83 -13.29 5.13
CA ASP A 33 -3.84 -11.85 4.82
C ASP A 33 -2.43 -11.27 4.91
N THR A 34 -1.65 -11.69 5.91
CA THR A 34 -0.24 -11.29 6.04
C THR A 34 0.56 -11.67 4.79
N LEU A 35 0.39 -12.89 4.26
CA LEU A 35 1.10 -13.34 3.06
C LEU A 35 0.62 -12.60 1.81
N ARG A 36 -0.69 -12.42 1.63
CA ARG A 36 -1.25 -11.70 0.48
C ARG A 36 -0.76 -10.26 0.45
N LEU A 37 -0.78 -9.60 1.60
CA LEU A 37 -0.31 -8.23 1.75
C LEU A 37 1.18 -8.11 1.50
N ALA A 38 1.99 -9.04 2.02
CA ALA A 38 3.43 -9.06 1.77
C ALA A 38 3.76 -9.20 0.27
N ILE A 39 3.05 -10.09 -0.44
CA ILE A 39 3.24 -10.30 -1.88
C ILE A 39 2.89 -9.02 -2.66
N ALA A 40 1.75 -8.40 -2.35
CA ALA A 40 1.34 -7.15 -2.97
C ALA A 40 2.36 -6.03 -2.68
N TYR A 41 2.80 -5.91 -1.42
CA TYR A 41 3.75 -4.87 -1.02
C TYR A 41 5.12 -5.03 -1.67
N ILE A 42 5.65 -6.26 -1.76
CA ILE A 42 6.90 -6.53 -2.50
C ILE A 42 6.73 -6.16 -3.98
N SER A 43 5.58 -6.47 -4.58
CA SER A 43 5.31 -6.13 -5.99
C SER A 43 5.35 -4.61 -6.20
N LEU A 44 4.74 -3.84 -5.30
CA LEU A 44 4.80 -2.37 -5.32
C LEU A 44 6.24 -1.87 -5.23
N LEU A 45 6.99 -2.31 -4.22
CA LEU A 45 8.37 -1.86 -4.01
C LEU A 45 9.26 -2.19 -5.20
N ARG A 46 9.08 -3.38 -5.82
CA ARG A 46 9.83 -3.77 -7.01
C ARG A 46 9.51 -2.90 -8.21
N GLU A 47 8.25 -2.55 -8.42
CA GLU A 47 7.85 -1.68 -9.54
C GLU A 47 8.39 -0.26 -9.33
N VAL A 48 8.23 0.29 -8.13
CA VAL A 48 8.78 1.59 -7.75
C VAL A 48 10.29 1.67 -8.01
N LEU A 49 11.06 0.66 -7.58
CA LEU A 49 12.52 0.61 -7.77
C LEU A 49 12.96 0.47 -9.24
N GLN A 50 12.09 -0.05 -10.12
CA GLN A 50 12.38 -0.21 -11.54
C GLN A 50 12.06 1.05 -12.35
N THR A 51 11.35 2.01 -11.77
CA THR A 51 10.98 3.24 -12.46
C THR A 51 11.88 4.40 -12.09
N ASP A 52 12.08 5.32 -13.03
CA ASP A 52 12.78 6.60 -12.79
C ASP A 52 11.90 7.64 -12.06
N TYR A 53 10.68 7.27 -11.66
CA TYR A 53 9.78 8.14 -10.93
C TYR A 53 10.06 8.07 -9.43
N ASP A 54 9.81 9.18 -8.74
CA ASP A 54 9.65 9.16 -7.29
C ASP A 54 8.55 8.14 -6.90
N PRO A 55 8.72 7.36 -5.81
CA PRO A 55 7.79 6.31 -5.39
C PRO A 55 6.33 6.77 -5.27
N LEU A 56 6.09 7.96 -4.72
CA LEU A 56 4.73 8.48 -4.56
C LEU A 56 4.15 8.90 -5.91
N THR A 57 4.99 9.49 -6.76
CA THR A 57 4.62 9.87 -8.13
C THR A 57 4.26 8.64 -8.97
N TYR A 58 5.01 7.55 -8.84
CA TYR A 58 4.71 6.29 -9.51
C TYR A 58 3.33 5.74 -9.09
N VAL A 59 3.09 5.68 -7.78
CA VAL A 59 1.81 5.21 -7.22
C VAL A 59 0.66 6.09 -7.68
N GLU A 60 0.80 7.41 -7.64
CA GLU A 60 -0.25 8.34 -8.09
C GLU A 60 -0.59 8.12 -9.57
N LYS A 61 0.42 8.04 -10.44
CA LYS A 61 0.21 7.82 -11.88
C LYS A 61 -0.42 6.47 -12.18
N CYS A 62 -0.07 5.42 -11.43
CA CYS A 62 -0.72 4.11 -11.52
C CYS A 62 -2.19 4.20 -11.11
N LEU A 63 -2.50 4.87 -9.99
CA LEU A 63 -3.88 5.02 -9.50
C LEU A 63 -4.74 5.87 -10.44
N ARG A 64 -4.15 6.87 -11.12
CA ARG A 64 -4.81 7.66 -12.17
C ARG A 64 -5.01 6.90 -13.48
N GLY A 65 -4.40 5.73 -13.64
CA GLY A 65 -4.44 4.95 -14.88
C GLY A 65 -3.55 5.50 -16.00
N GLU A 66 -2.62 6.41 -15.67
CA GLU A 66 -1.69 7.00 -16.64
C GLU A 66 -0.56 6.02 -17.01
N ILE A 67 -0.18 5.15 -16.06
CA ILE A 67 0.80 4.08 -16.29
C ILE A 67 0.04 2.78 -16.52
N LYS A 68 0.19 2.22 -17.73
CA LYS A 68 -0.23 0.84 -18.03
C LYS A 68 0.77 -0.14 -17.42
N ALA A 69 0.84 -0.18 -16.10
CA ALA A 69 1.40 -1.32 -15.40
C ALA A 69 0.43 -2.46 -15.70
N GLU A 70 0.77 -3.33 -16.66
CA GLU A 70 -0.05 -4.45 -17.11
C GLU A 70 -0.39 -5.31 -15.89
N ARG A 71 -1.53 -5.00 -15.25
CA ARG A 71 -1.92 -5.46 -13.91
C ARG A 71 -0.84 -5.20 -12.86
N ALA A 72 -0.73 -3.96 -12.38
CA ALA A 72 -0.08 -3.66 -11.10
C ALA A 72 -0.56 -4.66 -10.03
N ASN A 73 0.18 -5.75 -9.82
CA ASN A 73 -0.25 -6.86 -8.97
C ASN A 73 -0.40 -6.43 -7.50
N TRP A 74 0.20 -5.29 -7.17
CA TRP A 74 0.08 -4.61 -5.90
C TRP A 74 -1.22 -3.82 -5.72
N ASN A 75 -1.89 -3.42 -6.81
CA ASN A 75 -3.12 -2.60 -6.79
C ASN A 75 -4.33 -3.46 -6.38
N THR A 76 -4.27 -3.91 -5.14
CA THR A 76 -5.35 -4.56 -4.41
C THR A 76 -6.01 -3.51 -3.53
N SER A 77 -7.33 -3.56 -3.37
CA SER A 77 -8.07 -2.61 -2.53
C SER A 77 -7.49 -2.51 -1.10
N ASP A 78 -7.04 -3.65 -0.58
CA ASP A 78 -6.41 -3.79 0.73
C ASP A 78 -5.07 -3.03 0.83
N LEU A 79 -4.13 -3.23 -0.11
CA LEU A 79 -2.88 -2.47 -0.10
C LEU A 79 -3.10 -0.99 -0.39
N THR A 80 -3.99 -0.65 -1.33
CA THR A 80 -4.32 0.74 -1.67
C THR A 80 -4.83 1.52 -0.47
N ALA A 81 -5.70 0.91 0.36
CA ALA A 81 -6.18 1.51 1.60
C ALA A 81 -5.08 1.70 2.67
N ARG A 82 -3.98 0.94 2.57
CA ARG A 82 -2.84 1.01 3.49
C ARG A 82 -1.70 1.90 3.00
N LEU A 83 -1.77 2.48 1.79
CA LEU A 83 -0.69 3.30 1.24
C LEU A 83 -0.30 4.51 2.11
N SER A 84 -1.29 5.13 2.76
CA SER A 84 -1.07 6.25 3.69
C SER A 84 -0.36 5.85 4.99
N TRP A 85 -0.33 4.54 5.28
CA TRP A 85 0.24 3.98 6.51
C TRP A 85 1.61 3.33 6.27
N ILE A 86 2.08 3.30 5.02
CA ILE A 86 3.46 2.92 4.73
C ILE A 86 4.38 3.97 5.34
N ASN A 87 5.39 3.51 6.08
CA ASN A 87 6.47 4.38 6.52
C ASN A 87 7.42 4.64 5.34
N TRP A 88 7.11 5.67 4.57
CA TRP A 88 7.90 6.13 3.43
C TRP A 88 9.29 6.64 3.85
N GLU A 89 9.43 7.17 5.07
CA GLU A 89 10.73 7.65 5.57
C GLU A 89 11.73 6.51 5.74
N ASN A 90 11.28 5.33 6.17
CA ASN A 90 12.11 4.11 6.21
C ASN A 90 12.59 3.66 4.82
N LEU A 91 11.95 4.13 3.75
CA LEU A 91 12.34 3.87 2.36
C LEU A 91 13.18 5.02 1.78
N GLY A 92 13.59 6.00 2.58
CA GLY A 92 14.30 7.20 2.14
C GLY A 92 13.42 8.18 1.36
N VAL A 93 12.10 8.00 1.41
CA VAL A 93 11.13 8.88 0.76
C VAL A 93 10.57 9.83 1.80
N HIS A 94 10.92 11.11 1.69
CA HIS A 94 10.34 12.13 2.55
C HIS A 94 9.08 12.69 1.89
N PRO A 95 7.87 12.43 2.43
CA PRO A 95 6.65 13.11 2.01
C PRO A 95 6.64 14.57 2.48
N GLY A 96 7.75 15.30 2.32
CA GLY A 96 7.84 16.72 2.58
C GLY A 96 7.12 17.49 1.47
N ARG A 97 5.82 17.78 1.68
CA ARG A 97 4.93 18.71 0.93
C ARG A 97 3.78 18.14 0.10
N ARG A 98 3.43 16.85 0.12
CA ARG A 98 2.24 16.36 -0.63
C ARG A 98 1.30 15.49 0.18
N THR A 99 0.34 16.17 0.78
CA THR A 99 -0.96 15.65 1.25
C THR A 99 -1.83 15.18 0.07
N LEU A 100 -1.38 14.22 -0.76
CA LEU A 100 -2.15 13.77 -1.94
C LEU A 100 -2.65 12.33 -1.88
N LEU A 101 -1.93 11.41 -1.20
CA LEU A 101 -2.42 10.03 -1.05
C LEU A 101 -3.68 9.95 -0.16
N THR A 102 -3.78 10.78 0.88
CA THR A 102 -4.98 10.86 1.73
C THR A 102 -6.18 11.43 0.97
N SER A 103 -5.97 12.41 0.09
CA SER A 103 -7.05 13.03 -0.69
C SER A 103 -7.60 12.09 -1.78
N LEU A 104 -6.75 11.29 -2.42
CA LEU A 104 -7.18 10.36 -3.49
C LEU A 104 -7.96 9.14 -2.95
N ALA A 105 -7.71 8.70 -1.71
CA ALA A 105 -8.47 7.62 -1.08
C ALA A 105 -9.90 8.03 -0.67
N LEU A 106 -10.14 9.33 -0.41
CA LEU A 106 -11.43 9.87 -0.01
C LEU A 106 -12.31 10.31 -1.20
N SER A 107 -11.73 10.53 -2.39
CA SER A 107 -12.48 10.87 -3.60
C SER A 107 -12.95 9.63 -4.37
N SER A 108 -13.79 8.81 -3.73
CA SER A 108 -14.73 7.93 -4.43
C SER A 108 -16.13 8.52 -4.29
N GLU A 109 -16.32 9.74 -4.78
CA GLU A 109 -17.67 10.26 -5.01
C GLU A 109 -18.12 9.84 -6.41
N PRO A 110 -19.28 9.18 -6.56
CA PRO A 110 -19.86 8.95 -7.87
C PRO A 110 -20.20 10.31 -8.50
N ILE A 111 -19.89 10.43 -9.78
CA ILE A 111 -20.20 11.59 -10.61
C ILE A 111 -21.72 11.85 -10.56
N CYS A 112 -22.14 12.88 -9.83
CA CYS A 112 -23.51 13.43 -9.92
C CYS A 112 -23.42 14.92 -10.25
N GLY A 113 -23.66 15.24 -11.53
CA GLY A 113 -24.43 16.40 -11.99
C GLY A 113 -24.07 17.80 -11.49
N ALA A 114 -23.47 18.59 -12.38
CA ALA A 114 -23.36 20.04 -12.27
C ALA A 114 -24.72 20.77 -12.33
N HIS A 115 -24.76 21.97 -11.71
CA HIS A 115 -25.59 23.19 -11.93
C HIS A 115 -26.31 23.68 -10.65
N CYS A 116 -26.48 24.96 -10.32
CA CYS A 116 -25.96 26.29 -10.67
C CYS A 116 -26.73 27.27 -9.75
N GLY A 117 -26.13 28.39 -9.34
CA GLY A 117 -26.87 29.60 -8.93
C GLY A 117 -26.75 30.02 -7.46
N GLY A 118 -25.86 30.97 -7.19
CA GLY A 118 -25.94 31.83 -6.02
C GLY A 118 -26.76 33.09 -6.33
N PRO A 119 -27.36 33.75 -5.32
CA PRO A 119 -27.81 35.13 -5.41
C PRO A 119 -26.64 36.13 -5.28
#